data_AF-A0A0M6WXY3-F1
#
_entry.id   AF-A0A0M6WXY3-F1
#
_cell.length_a   1.000
_cell.length_b   1.000
_cell.length_c   1.000
_cell.angle_alpha   90.00
_cell.angle_beta   90.00
_cell.angle_gamma   90.00
#
_symmetry.space_group_name_H-M   'P 1'
#
loop_
_entity.id
_entity.type
_entity.pdbx_description
1 polymer ?
#
loop_
_entity_poly.entity_id
_entity_poly.type
_entity_poly.pdbx_seq_one_letter_code
_entity_poly.pdbx_strand_id
1 'polypeptide(L)'
;MEADSLGKKIRRLRINNCLSQARLAEAVDVSTNYIGQIERGDRTPSLDTVIALCNALHASVDYVVSDDISTRDDEIMTDIRAQLVKLTPDEKQYFYHMIVSYIQLKEENARAQKKEP
;
A
#
# COMPACT_ATOMS: atom_id res chain seq x y z
N MET A 1 11.97 -18.49 -1.05
CA MET A 1 11.33 -17.56 -0.09
C MET A 1 9.92 -17.36 -0.63
N GLU A 2 8.92 -17.90 0.06
CA GLU A 2 7.54 -17.95 -0.44
C GLU A 2 6.93 -16.55 -0.54
N ALA A 3 6.20 -16.29 -1.63
CA ALA A 3 5.48 -15.05 -1.86
C ALA A 3 4.53 -14.74 -0.67
N ASP A 4 4.45 -13.47 -0.31
CA ASP A 4 3.61 -13.04 0.81
C ASP A 4 2.14 -13.09 0.39
N SER A 5 1.42 -14.12 0.85
CA SER A 5 0.01 -14.31 0.48
C SER A 5 -0.87 -13.16 0.97
N LEU A 6 -2.00 -12.94 0.29
CA LEU A 6 -3.00 -11.93 0.65
C LEU A 6 -3.34 -11.92 2.15
N GLY A 7 -3.51 -13.11 2.76
CA GLY A 7 -3.76 -13.25 4.19
C GLY A 7 -2.64 -12.69 5.07
N LYS A 8 -1.37 -12.96 4.71
CA LYS A 8 -0.20 -12.43 5.42
C LYS A 8 -0.10 -10.91 5.29
N LYS A 9 -0.39 -10.36 4.11
CA LYS A 9 -0.43 -8.91 3.87
C LYS A 9 -1.51 -8.21 4.71
N ILE A 10 -2.72 -8.78 4.75
CA ILE A 10 -3.83 -8.28 5.59
C ILE A 10 -3.41 -8.29 7.07
N ARG A 11 -2.80 -9.39 7.54
CA ARG A 11 -2.30 -9.49 8.92
C ARG A 11 -1.26 -8.41 9.23
N ARG A 12 -0.29 -8.19 8.34
CA ARG A 12 0.74 -7.16 8.51
C ARG A 12 0.12 -5.77 8.60
N LEU A 13 -0.75 -5.42 7.66
CA LEU A 13 -1.48 -4.15 7.67
C LEU A 13 -2.29 -3.97 8.96
N ARG A 14 -2.98 -5.02 9.44
CA ARG A 14 -3.73 -4.97 10.69
C ARG A 14 -2.83 -4.65 11.88
N ILE A 15 -1.68 -5.30 11.98
CA ILE A 15 -0.71 -5.08 13.06
C ILE A 15 -0.12 -3.66 12.98
N ASN A 16 0.22 -3.18 11.77
CA ASN A 16 0.75 -1.83 11.55
C ASN A 16 -0.27 -0.73 11.92
N ASN A 17 -1.56 -1.02 11.79
CA ASN A 17 -2.65 -0.16 12.24
C ASN A 17 -3.01 -0.36 13.73
N CYS A 18 -2.25 -1.15 14.49
CA CYS A 18 -2.49 -1.45 15.91
C CYS A 18 -3.87 -2.06 16.21
N LEU A 19 -4.46 -2.79 15.26
CA LEU A 19 -5.78 -3.39 15.40
C LEU A 19 -5.70 -4.84 15.89
N SER A 20 -6.60 -5.23 16.79
CA SER A 20 -6.86 -6.64 17.07
C SER A 20 -7.71 -7.26 15.95
N GLN A 21 -7.70 -8.59 15.82
CA GLN A 21 -8.58 -9.27 14.85
C GLN A 21 -10.06 -8.94 15.11
N ALA A 22 -10.46 -8.81 16.37
CA ALA A 22 -11.83 -8.45 16.75
C ALA A 22 -12.19 -7.03 16.31
N ARG A 23 -11.26 -6.07 16.43
CA ARG A 23 -11.48 -4.69 15.98
C ARG A 23 -11.56 -4.58 14.46
N LEU A 24 -10.71 -5.31 13.73
CA LEU A 24 -10.81 -5.35 12.27
C LEU A 24 -12.12 -6.01 11.82
N ALA A 25 -12.52 -7.09 12.50
CA ALA A 25 -13.77 -7.80 12.20
C ALA A 25 -15.00 -6.90 12.41
N GLU A 26 -15.03 -6.14 13.51
CA GLU A 26 -16.04 -5.12 13.80
C GLU A 26 -16.08 -4.05 12.69
N ALA A 27 -14.92 -3.56 12.24
CA ALA A 27 -14.82 -2.51 11.23
C ALA A 27 -15.30 -2.93 9.82
N VAL A 28 -15.27 -4.23 9.51
CA VAL A 28 -15.67 -4.76 8.19
C VAL A 28 -16.94 -5.63 8.25
N ASP A 29 -17.64 -5.61 9.37
CA ASP A 29 -18.89 -6.34 9.64
C ASP A 29 -18.80 -7.84 9.35
N VAL A 30 -17.79 -8.50 9.93
CA VAL A 30 -17.62 -9.96 9.85
C VAL A 30 -17.25 -10.56 11.20
N SER A 31 -17.22 -11.89 11.29
CA SER A 31 -16.77 -12.57 12.51
C SER A 31 -15.24 -12.49 12.69
N THR A 32 -14.79 -12.36 13.93
CA THR A 32 -13.36 -12.44 14.30
C THR A 32 -12.70 -13.73 13.80
N ASN A 33 -13.42 -14.85 13.83
CA ASN A 33 -12.92 -16.13 13.33
C ASN A 33 -12.67 -16.08 11.82
N TYR A 34 -13.55 -15.43 11.05
CA TYR A 34 -13.39 -15.26 9.62
C TYR A 34 -12.14 -14.44 9.27
N ILE A 35 -11.87 -13.34 9.99
CA ILE A 35 -10.59 -12.61 9.87
C ILE A 35 -9.39 -13.52 10.13
N GLY A 36 -9.44 -14.32 11.20
CA GLY A 36 -8.38 -15.28 11.51
C GLY A 36 -8.14 -16.32 10.40
N GLN A 37 -9.22 -16.84 9.79
CA GLN A 37 -9.14 -17.76 8.65
C GLN A 37 -8.53 -17.10 7.41
N ILE A 38 -8.92 -15.85 7.11
CA ILE A 38 -8.34 -15.07 6.01
C ILE A 38 -6.83 -14.87 6.22
N GLU A 39 -6.42 -14.43 7.42
CA GLU A 39 -5.02 -14.13 7.71
C GLU A 39 -4.09 -15.35 7.64
N ARG A 40 -4.62 -16.55 7.91
CA ARG A 40 -3.88 -17.81 7.75
C ARG A 40 -3.91 -18.36 6.33
N GLY A 41 -4.77 -17.83 5.46
CA GLY A 41 -5.01 -18.37 4.12
C GLY A 41 -5.95 -19.57 4.08
N ASP A 42 -6.61 -19.90 5.20
CA ASP A 42 -7.58 -21.01 5.28
C ASP A 42 -8.85 -20.69 4.47
N ARG A 43 -9.13 -19.40 4.23
CA ARG A 43 -10.32 -18.96 3.51
C ARG A 43 -10.06 -17.74 2.66
N THR A 44 -10.46 -17.83 1.39
CA THR A 44 -10.41 -16.72 0.45
C THR A 44 -11.62 -15.79 0.66
N PRO A 45 -11.41 -14.48 0.92
CA PRO A 45 -12.50 -13.52 1.03
C PRO A 45 -13.15 -13.22 -0.33
N SER A 46 -14.38 -12.71 -0.33
CA SER A 46 -14.98 -12.13 -1.54
C SER A 46 -14.30 -10.81 -1.91
N LEU A 47 -14.46 -10.34 -3.14
CA LEU A 47 -13.95 -9.04 -3.56
C LEU A 47 -14.49 -7.90 -2.69
N ASP A 48 -15.78 -7.94 -2.34
CA ASP A 48 -16.40 -6.94 -1.47
C ASP A 48 -15.73 -6.90 -0.09
N THR A 49 -15.45 -8.07 0.49
CA THR A 49 -14.70 -8.16 1.76
C THR A 49 -13.27 -7.64 1.60
N VAL A 50 -12.59 -7.93 0.49
CA VAL A 50 -11.26 -7.37 0.21
C VAL A 50 -11.29 -5.85 0.16
N ILE A 51 -12.28 -5.26 -0.52
CA ILE A 51 -12.45 -3.81 -0.59
C ILE A 51 -12.72 -3.22 0.80
N ALA A 52 -13.61 -3.82 1.58
CA ALA A 52 -13.89 -3.40 2.95
C ALA A 52 -12.64 -3.45 3.84
N LEU A 53 -11.85 -4.52 3.75
CA LEU A 53 -10.57 -4.66 4.45
C LEU A 53 -9.57 -3.60 4.01
N CYS A 54 -9.44 -3.33 2.71
CA CYS A 54 -8.55 -2.29 2.19
C CYS A 54 -8.91 -0.91 2.73
N ASN A 55 -10.20 -0.58 2.75
CA ASN A 55 -10.68 0.69 3.32
C ASN A 55 -10.40 0.81 4.82
N ALA A 56 -10.66 -0.26 5.59
CA ALA A 56 -10.42 -0.29 7.03
C ALA A 56 -8.93 -0.27 7.40
N LEU A 57 -8.06 -0.77 6.51
CA LEU A 57 -6.62 -0.86 6.71
C LEU A 57 -5.82 0.25 6.01
N HIS A 58 -6.51 1.19 5.36
CA HIS A 58 -5.91 2.27 4.58
C HIS A 58 -4.90 1.80 3.53
N ALA A 59 -5.24 0.73 2.81
CA ALA A 59 -4.40 0.13 1.77
C ALA A 59 -5.12 0.11 0.41
N SER A 60 -4.36 0.07 -0.68
CA SER A 60 -4.93 -0.18 -2.00
C SER A 60 -5.17 -1.67 -2.22
N VAL A 61 -6.21 -2.01 -2.99
CA VAL A 61 -6.47 -3.40 -3.39
C VAL A 61 -5.25 -3.99 -4.12
N ASP A 62 -4.64 -3.21 -5.01
CA ASP A 62 -3.42 -3.59 -5.75
C ASP A 62 -2.28 -4.05 -4.84
N TYR A 63 -2.02 -3.32 -3.74
CA TYR A 63 -1.00 -3.73 -2.76
C TYR A 63 -1.34 -5.08 -2.11
N VAL A 64 -2.60 -5.27 -1.74
CA VAL A 64 -3.06 -6.48 -1.02
C VAL A 64 -3.08 -7.72 -1.93
N VAL A 65 -3.36 -7.55 -3.22
CA VAL A 65 -3.51 -8.67 -4.18
C VAL A 65 -2.27 -8.93 -5.04
N SER A 66 -1.28 -8.02 -5.06
CA SER A 66 -0.06 -8.22 -5.87
C SER A 66 0.72 -9.46 -5.44
N ASP A 67 1.29 -10.21 -6.38
CA ASP A 67 2.06 -11.45 -6.12
C ASP A 67 3.52 -11.19 -5.70
N ASP A 68 3.77 -10.06 -5.05
CA ASP A 68 5.11 -9.60 -4.66
C ASP A 68 6.00 -9.26 -5.87
N ILE A 69 5.69 -8.15 -6.55
CA ILE A 69 6.71 -7.44 -7.32
C ILE A 69 7.40 -6.48 -6.34
N SER A 70 8.33 -7.02 -5.55
CA SER A 70 9.42 -6.29 -4.90
C SER A 70 9.02 -4.94 -4.28
N THR A 71 8.34 -4.96 -3.15
CA THR A 71 8.54 -3.89 -2.17
C THR A 71 9.20 -4.51 -0.95
N ARG A 72 10.51 -4.81 -1.09
CA ARG A 72 11.42 -4.57 0.04
C ARG A 72 11.00 -3.25 0.64
N ASP A 73 10.79 -3.19 1.94
CA ASP A 73 10.42 -1.98 2.65
C ASP A 73 11.25 -0.80 2.11
N ASP A 74 10.65 0.00 1.22
CA ASP A 74 11.27 1.21 0.72
C ASP A 74 11.18 2.16 1.93
N GLU A 75 12.20 2.10 2.80
CA GLU A 75 12.33 2.98 3.97
C GLU A 75 12.10 4.43 3.54
N ILE A 76 12.61 4.78 2.35
CA ILE A 76 12.39 6.06 1.68
C ILE A 76 10.89 6.33 1.44
N MET A 77 10.11 5.38 0.94
CA MET A 77 8.66 5.58 0.72
C MET A 77 7.87 5.66 2.02
N THR A 78 8.30 4.93 3.06
CA THR A 78 7.72 5.03 4.40
C THR A 78 7.99 6.41 5.01
N ASP A 79 9.23 6.88 4.92
CA ASP A 79 9.64 8.20 5.39
C ASP A 79 8.96 9.32 4.60
N ILE A 80 8.88 9.20 3.26
CA ILE A 80 8.15 10.15 2.41
C ILE A 80 6.70 10.26 2.87
N ARG A 81 6.00 9.14 3.07
CA ARG A 81 4.62 9.17 3.59
C ARG A 81 4.54 9.87 4.94
N ALA A 82 5.44 9.53 5.87
CA ALA A 82 5.47 10.12 7.21
C ALA A 82 5.71 11.64 7.20
N GLN A 83 6.51 12.16 6.25
CA GLN A 83 6.68 13.60 6.09
C GLN A 83 5.50 14.25 5.38
N LEU A 84 4.97 13.64 4.32
CA LEU A 84 3.85 14.19 3.57
C LEU A 84 2.61 14.36 4.43
N VAL A 85 2.34 13.48 5.40
CA VAL A 85 1.19 13.62 6.33
C VAL A 85 1.23 14.93 7.11
N LYS A 86 2.41 15.48 7.40
CA LYS A 86 2.61 16.72 8.18
C LYS A 86 2.35 17.98 7.37
N LEU A 87 2.23 17.88 6.05
CA LEU A 87 2.08 19.01 5.15
C LEU A 87 0.62 19.38 4.92
N THR A 88 0.40 20.67 4.70
CA THR A 88 -0.87 21.22 4.21
C THR A 88 -1.17 20.73 2.79
N PRO A 89 -2.44 20.81 2.34
CA PRO A 89 -2.80 20.44 0.97
C PRO A 89 -1.99 21.19 -0.10
N ASP A 90 -1.77 22.50 0.09
CA ASP A 90 -1.03 23.33 -0.86
C ASP A 90 0.45 22.95 -0.93
N GLU A 91 1.07 22.65 0.23
CA GLU A 91 2.44 22.15 0.28
C GLU A 91 2.56 20.77 -0.39
N LYS A 92 1.61 19.85 -0.15
CA LYS A 92 1.57 18.55 -0.84
C LYS A 92 1.49 18.73 -2.36
N GLN A 93 0.66 19.68 -2.82
CA GLN A 93 0.51 19.99 -4.22
C GLN A 93 1.83 20.52 -4.82
N TYR A 94 2.54 21.38 -4.10
CA TYR A 94 3.85 21.85 -4.51
C TYR A 94 4.87 20.71 -4.63
N PHE A 95 4.95 19.84 -3.62
CA PHE A 95 5.85 18.67 -3.66
C PHE A 95 5.51 17.71 -4.80
N TYR A 96 4.23 17.49 -5.07
CA TYR A 96 3.80 16.70 -6.22
C TYR A 96 4.30 17.30 -7.54
N HIS A 97 4.13 18.61 -7.73
CA HIS A 97 4.63 19.28 -8.94
C HIS A 97 6.16 19.20 -9.08
N MET A 98 6.90 19.29 -7.97
CA MET A 98 8.35 19.14 -7.98
C MET A 98 8.79 17.74 -8.45
N ILE A 99 8.15 16.69 -7.94
CA ILE A 99 8.43 15.30 -8.32
C ILE A 99 8.12 15.09 -9.81
N VAL A 100 6.95 15.55 -10.27
CA VAL A 100 6.55 15.45 -11.69
C VAL A 100 7.55 16.18 -12.59
N SER A 101 7.97 17.39 -12.21
CA SER A 101 8.96 18.18 -12.97
C SER A 101 10.30 17.46 -13.08
N TYR A 102 10.77 16.84 -11.99
CA TYR A 102 12.00 16.06 -12.00
C TYR A 102 11.92 14.84 -12.94
N ILE A 103 10.79 14.11 -12.93
CA ILE A 103 10.59 12.95 -13.80
C ILE A 103 10.64 13.37 -15.27
N GLN A 104 9.96 14.47 -15.61
CA GLN A 104 9.97 15.03 -16.97
C GLN A 104 11.37 15.44 -17.41
N LEU A 105 12.11 16.18 -16.57
CA LEU A 105 13.48 16.60 -16.86
C LEU A 105 14.41 15.40 -17.09
N LYS A 106 14.27 14.34 -16.26
CA LYS A 106 15.05 13.11 -16.40
C LYS A 106 14.78 12.43 -17.75
N GLU A 107 13.51 12.37 -18.16
CA GLU A 107 13.13 11.80 -19.46
C GLU A 107 13.66 12.61 -20.64
N GLU A 108 13.59 13.94 -20.57
CA GLU A 108 14.12 14.84 -21.59
C GLU A 108 15.63 14.68 -21.75
N ASN A 109 16.37 14.64 -20.64
CA ASN A 109 17.82 14.42 -20.65
C ASN A 109 18.20 13.05 -21.23
N ALA A 110 17.44 12.00 -20.90
CA ALA A 110 17.66 10.67 -21.46
C ALA A 110 17.38 10.61 -22.98
N ARG A 111 16.45 11.43 -23.48
CA ARG A 111 16.17 11.57 -24.92
C ARG A 111 17.23 12.41 -25.63
N ALA A 112 17.77 13.44 -24.98
CA ALA A 112 18.84 14.29 -25.51
C ALA A 112 20.16 13.51 -25.68
N GLN A 113 20.54 12.69 -24.70
CA GLN A 113 21.75 11.85 -24.75
C GLN A 113 21.69 10.74 -25.82
N LYS A 114 20.49 10.35 -26.27
CA LYS A 114 20.31 9.37 -27.36
C LYS A 114 20.35 9.99 -28.76
N LYS A 115 20.44 11.31 -28.86
CA LYS A 115 20.45 12.07 -30.14
C LYS A 115 21.83 12.63 -30.51
N GLU A 116 22.87 12.43 -29.70
CA GLU A 116 24.24 12.75 -30.09
C GLU A 116 24.82 11.62 -30.97
N PRO A 117 25.39 11.95 -32.15
CA PRO A 117 25.95 10.98 -33.09
C PRO A 117 27.30 10.40 -32.66
#